data_AF-A0A939X4B5-F1
#
_entry.id   AF-A0A939X4B5-F1
#
_cell.length_a   1.000
_cell.length_b   1.000
_cell.length_c   1.000
_cell.angle_alpha   90.00
_cell.angle_beta   90.00
_cell.angle_gamma   90.00
#
_symmetry.space_group_name_H-M   'P 1'
#
loop_
_entity.id
_entity.type
_entity.pdbx_description
1 polymer ?
#
loop_
_entity_poly.entity_id
_entity_poly.type
_entity_poly.pdbx_seq_one_letter_code
_entity_poly.pdbx_strand_id
1 'polypeptide(L)'
;MKNNYMSDDMFNELVTSMKEAVAISKGEMEPSRVFDYSPLNVKEVREKTNKSQAEFADMIGVKLGTLRNWEQGRRKPDGAALTLLKIVAADPKYVEQVLHI
;
A
#
# COMPACT_ATOMS: atom_id res chain seq x y z
N MET A 1 -28.83 27.45 -26.47
CA MET A 1 -27.95 26.27 -26.46
C MET A 1 -26.62 26.69 -25.84
N LYS A 2 -26.18 26.08 -24.74
CA LYS A 2 -24.85 26.37 -24.17
C LYS A 2 -23.81 25.72 -25.10
N ASN A 3 -22.86 26.52 -25.57
CA ASN A 3 -21.80 26.09 -26.49
C ASN A 3 -20.93 25.05 -25.76
N ASN A 4 -20.89 23.83 -26.26
CA ASN A 4 -20.21 22.68 -25.66
C ASN A 4 -18.78 22.54 -26.20
N TYR A 5 -18.06 23.66 -26.33
CA TYR A 5 -16.68 23.70 -26.81
C TYR A 5 -15.74 23.68 -25.61
N MET A 6 -14.80 22.73 -25.62
CA MET A 6 -13.66 22.73 -24.70
C MET A 6 -13.00 24.11 -24.79
N SER A 7 -12.79 24.80 -23.66
CA SER A 7 -12.10 26.09 -23.70
C SER A 7 -10.65 25.87 -24.12
N ASP A 8 -10.09 26.83 -24.86
CA ASP A 8 -8.68 26.77 -25.26
C ASP A 8 -7.76 26.60 -24.02
N ASP A 9 -8.15 27.19 -22.89
CA ASP A 9 -7.46 27.03 -21.61
C ASP A 9 -7.44 25.57 -21.13
N MET A 10 -8.57 24.86 -21.15
CA MET A 10 -8.62 23.45 -20.75
C MET A 10 -7.82 22.56 -21.70
N PHE A 11 -7.86 22.84 -23.00
CA PHE A 11 -7.06 22.13 -23.98
C PHE A 11 -5.56 22.33 -23.72
N ASN A 12 -5.14 23.57 -23.44
CA ASN A 12 -3.75 23.90 -23.13
C ASN A 12 -3.29 23.25 -21.83
N GLU A 13 -4.14 23.18 -20.81
CA GLU A 13 -3.87 22.51 -19.54
C GLU A 13 -3.62 21.01 -19.74
N LEU A 14 -4.46 20.34 -20.53
CA LEU A 14 -4.29 18.92 -20.85
C LEU A 14 -3.00 18.63 -21.64
N VAL A 15 -2.67 19.47 -22.61
CA VAL A 15 -1.42 19.33 -23.38
C VAL A 15 -0.21 19.51 -22.47
N THR A 16 -0.29 20.43 -21.52
CA THR A 16 0.77 20.68 -20.53
C THR A 16 0.95 19.47 -19.62
N SER A 17 -0.13 18.95 -19.02
CA SER A 17 -0.06 17.78 -18.13
C SER A 17 0.48 16.54 -18.83
N MET A 18 0.17 16.35 -20.12
CA MET A 18 0.72 15.25 -20.92
C MET A 18 2.24 15.36 -21.14
N LYS A 19 2.73 16.57 -21.41
CA LYS A 19 4.17 16.82 -21.58
C LYS A 19 4.93 16.58 -20.27
N GLU A 20 4.38 17.07 -19.16
CA GLU A 20 4.91 16.82 -17.82
C GLU A 20 4.96 15.33 -17.51
N ALA A 21 3.90 14.57 -17.82
CA ALA A 21 3.88 13.12 -17.62
C ALA A 21 5.00 12.40 -18.39
N VAL A 22 5.30 12.81 -19.62
CA VAL A 22 6.40 12.23 -20.40
C VAL A 22 7.77 12.60 -19.80
N ALA A 23 7.96 13.86 -19.39
CA ALA A 23 9.21 14.30 -18.77
C ALA A 23 9.48 13.57 -17.45
N ILE A 24 8.44 13.39 -16.62
CA ILE A 24 8.49 12.58 -15.40
C ILE A 24 8.86 11.13 -15.72
N SER A 25 8.22 10.52 -16.72
CA SER A 25 8.52 9.14 -17.13
C SER A 25 9.96 8.95 -17.62
N LYS A 26 10.60 10.00 -18.15
CA LYS A 26 12.01 9.98 -18.60
C LYS A 26 13.00 10.36 -17.50
N GLY A 27 12.53 10.80 -16.33
CA GLY A 27 13.37 11.32 -15.24
C GLY A 27 13.94 12.73 -15.52
N GLU A 28 13.36 13.46 -16.47
CA GLU A 28 13.75 14.84 -16.82
C GLU A 28 13.04 15.88 -15.93
N MET A 29 12.00 15.47 -15.21
CA MET A 29 11.22 16.29 -14.28
C MET A 29 10.84 15.46 -13.05
N GLU A 30 10.92 16.04 -11.87
CA GLU A 30 10.47 15.39 -10.63
C GLU A 30 8.93 15.41 -10.52
N PRO A 31 8.27 14.29 -10.19
CA PRO A 31 6.83 14.25 -9.98
C PRO A 31 6.41 15.10 -8.77
N SER A 32 5.27 15.78 -8.88
CA SER A 32 4.72 16.61 -7.79
C SER A 32 4.35 15.80 -6.55
N ARG A 33 3.99 14.51 -6.72
CA ARG A 33 3.72 13.56 -5.63
C ARG A 33 4.05 12.15 -6.08
N VAL A 34 4.80 11.42 -5.25
CA VAL A 34 5.06 9.99 -5.42
C VAL A 34 4.27 9.23 -4.37
N PHE A 35 3.50 8.23 -4.80
CA PHE A 35 2.95 7.22 -3.90
C PHE A 35 3.83 5.99 -4.00
N ASP A 36 4.65 5.75 -2.98
CA ASP A 36 5.42 4.51 -2.89
C ASP A 36 4.45 3.36 -2.54
N TYR A 37 4.05 2.62 -3.56
CA TYR A 37 3.27 1.39 -3.43
C TYR A 37 4.23 0.21 -3.36
N SER A 38 4.99 0.09 -2.27
CA SER A 38 5.64 -1.17 -1.95
C SER A 38 4.60 -2.10 -1.32
N PRO A 39 4.11 -3.14 -2.02
CA PRO A 39 3.16 -4.07 -1.43
C PRO A 39 3.86 -4.78 -0.27
N LEU A 40 3.39 -4.52 0.96
CA LEU A 40 3.88 -5.18 2.15
C LEU A 40 3.75 -6.70 1.98
N ASN A 41 4.88 -7.41 1.96
CA ASN A 41 4.88 -8.86 1.91
C ASN A 41 4.51 -9.41 3.29
N VAL A 42 3.22 -9.73 3.47
CA VAL A 42 2.68 -10.22 4.75
C VAL A 42 3.40 -11.49 5.23
N LYS A 43 3.84 -12.35 4.31
CA LYS A 43 4.58 -13.57 4.65
C LYS A 43 5.94 -13.24 5.27
N GLU A 44 6.67 -12.29 4.69
CA GLU A 44 7.95 -11.84 5.25
C GLU A 44 7.77 -11.18 6.62
N VAL A 45 6.70 -10.40 6.82
CA VAL A 45 6.38 -9.80 8.12
C VAL A 45 6.18 -10.88 9.18
N ARG A 46 5.42 -11.95 8.87
CA ARG A 46 5.26 -13.09 9.78
C ARG A 46 6.58 -13.81 10.04
N GLU A 47 7.38 -14.04 9.02
CA GLU A 47 8.63 -14.78 9.16
C GLU A 47 9.62 -14.07 10.09
N LYS A 48 9.60 -12.72 10.13
CA LYS A 48 10.37 -11.93 11.11
C LYS A 48 9.97 -12.18 12.56
N THR A 49 8.77 -12.69 12.84
CA THR A 49 8.31 -13.02 14.19
C THR A 49 8.58 -14.48 14.57
N ASN A 50 9.15 -15.29 13.66
CA ASN A 50 9.34 -16.74 13.86
C ASN A 50 8.05 -17.51 14.24
N LYS A 51 6.86 -17.01 13.86
CA LYS A 51 5.58 -17.66 14.15
C LYS A 51 5.05 -18.44 12.94
N SER A 52 4.33 -19.52 13.23
CA SER A 52 3.49 -20.19 12.24
C SER A 52 2.35 -19.28 11.78
N GLN A 53 1.69 -19.61 10.67
CA GLN A 53 0.51 -18.85 10.21
C GLN A 53 -0.60 -18.80 11.28
N ALA A 54 -0.80 -19.87 12.04
CA ALA A 54 -1.84 -19.92 13.06
C ALA A 54 -1.53 -18.98 14.23
N GLU A 55 -0.32 -19.09 14.79
CA GLU A 55 0.14 -18.24 15.90
C GLU A 55 0.19 -16.76 15.50
N PHE A 56 0.62 -16.46 14.29
CA PHE A 56 0.66 -15.08 13.80
C PHE A 56 -0.73 -14.51 13.58
N ALA A 57 -1.65 -15.31 13.01
CA ALA A 57 -3.03 -14.88 12.81
C ALA A 57 -3.71 -14.58 14.16
N ASP A 58 -3.47 -15.42 15.16
CA ASP A 58 -3.96 -15.23 16.52
C ASP A 58 -3.37 -13.96 17.16
N MET A 59 -2.05 -13.79 17.07
CA MET A 59 -1.33 -12.61 17.56
C MET A 59 -1.91 -11.29 17.03
N ILE A 60 -2.24 -11.22 15.73
CA ILE A 60 -2.78 -9.99 15.12
C ILE A 60 -4.32 -9.93 15.09
N GLY A 61 -4.99 -10.90 15.74
CA GLY A 61 -6.45 -10.90 15.91
C GLY A 61 -7.25 -11.16 14.63
N VAL A 62 -6.73 -11.97 13.70
CA VAL A 62 -7.42 -12.32 12.45
C VAL A 62 -7.61 -13.83 12.29
N LYS A 63 -8.60 -14.22 11.49
CA LYS A 63 -8.79 -15.64 11.15
C LYS A 63 -7.61 -16.14 10.31
N LEU A 64 -7.16 -17.37 10.53
CA LEU A 64 -6.11 -18.03 9.71
C LEU A 64 -6.40 -17.95 8.19
N GLY A 65 -7.66 -18.12 7.78
CA GLY A 65 -8.06 -18.00 6.38
C GLY A 65 -7.83 -16.59 5.81
N THR A 66 -7.99 -15.55 6.63
CA THR A 66 -7.70 -14.16 6.26
C THR A 66 -6.21 -13.97 6.01
N LEU A 67 -5.35 -14.40 6.95
CA LEU A 67 -3.90 -14.33 6.79
C LEU A 67 -3.44 -15.07 5.53
N ARG A 68 -3.95 -16.29 5.28
CA ARG A 68 -3.64 -17.07 4.07
C ARG A 68 -4.02 -16.35 2.78
N ASN A 69 -5.19 -15.71 2.75
CA ASN A 69 -5.61 -14.92 1.58
C ASN A 69 -4.68 -13.74 1.33
N TRP A 70 -4.14 -13.12 2.38
CA TRP A 70 -3.15 -12.04 2.25
C TRP A 70 -1.79 -12.55 1.79
N GLU A 71 -1.24 -13.59 2.41
CA GLU A 71 0.07 -14.14 2.02
C GLU A 71 0.07 -14.72 0.60
N GLN A 72 -1.07 -15.20 0.11
CA GLN A 72 -1.24 -15.69 -1.27
C GLN A 72 -1.62 -14.57 -2.26
N GLY A 73 -1.81 -13.33 -1.80
CA GLY A 73 -2.21 -12.19 -2.64
C GLY A 73 -3.64 -12.24 -3.18
N ARG A 74 -4.49 -13.17 -2.71
CA ARG A 74 -5.92 -13.25 -3.09
C ARG A 74 -6.72 -12.05 -2.58
N ARG A 75 -6.30 -11.48 -1.45
CA ARG A 75 -6.83 -10.25 -0.85
C ARG A 75 -5.66 -9.41 -0.35
N LYS A 76 -5.89 -8.12 -0.17
CA LYS A 76 -4.91 -7.21 0.44
C LYS A 76 -5.39 -6.80 1.83
N PRO A 77 -4.50 -6.66 2.82
CA PRO A 77 -4.84 -6.01 4.08
C PRO A 77 -5.08 -4.52 3.82
N ASP A 78 -6.05 -3.94 4.50
CA ASP A 78 -6.41 -2.53 4.43
C ASP A 78 -6.60 -1.94 5.83
N GLY A 79 -6.76 -0.61 5.88
CA GLY A 79 -7.05 0.14 7.11
C GLY A 79 -6.14 -0.24 8.28
N ALA A 80 -6.77 -0.62 9.40
CA ALA A 80 -6.09 -0.96 10.64
C ALA A 80 -5.17 -2.19 10.51
N ALA A 81 -5.55 -3.19 9.71
CA ALA A 81 -4.72 -4.39 9.53
C ALA A 81 -3.41 -4.07 8.83
N LEU A 82 -3.44 -3.22 7.79
CA LEU A 82 -2.22 -2.77 7.12
C LEU A 82 -1.32 -1.96 8.06
N THR A 83 -1.90 -1.08 8.88
CA THR A 83 -1.16 -0.31 9.88
C THR A 83 -0.48 -1.22 10.90
N LEU A 84 -1.20 -2.21 11.46
CA LEU A 84 -0.64 -3.16 12.40
C LEU A 84 0.50 -3.97 11.77
N LEU A 85 0.34 -4.48 10.55
CA LEU A 85 1.38 -5.22 9.86
C LEU A 85 2.64 -4.36 9.60
N LYS A 86 2.49 -3.05 9.34
CA LYS A 86 3.63 -2.12 9.24
C LYS A 86 4.35 -1.96 10.59
N ILE A 87 3.62 -1.84 11.69
CA ILE A 87 4.19 -1.73 13.04
C ILE A 87 4.95 -3.03 13.37
N VAL A 88 4.35 -4.20 13.12
CA VAL A 88 5.01 -5.50 13.30
C VAL A 88 6.27 -5.60 12.43
N ALA A 89 6.23 -5.13 11.19
CA ALA A 89 7.41 -5.15 10.31
C ALA A 89 8.57 -4.29 10.81
N ALA A 90 8.26 -3.21 11.55
CA ALA A 90 9.24 -2.28 12.12
C ALA A 90 9.81 -2.77 13.45
N ASP A 91 8.98 -3.28 14.36
CA ASP A 91 9.40 -3.82 15.65
C ASP A 91 8.56 -5.04 16.06
N PRO A 92 8.91 -6.25 15.58
CA PRO A 92 8.21 -7.48 15.92
C PRO A 92 8.16 -7.76 17.43
N LYS A 93 9.27 -7.48 18.14
CA LYS A 93 9.43 -7.83 19.55
C LYS A 93 8.55 -6.96 20.43
N TYR A 94 8.49 -5.66 20.14
CA TYR A 94 7.63 -4.75 20.88
C TYR A 94 6.15 -5.11 20.70
N VAL A 95 5.73 -5.45 19.47
CA VAL A 95 4.33 -5.83 19.24
C VAL A 95 3.96 -7.12 19.97
N GLU A 96 4.86 -8.11 20.01
CA GLU A 96 4.64 -9.33 20.82
C GLU A 96 4.48 -9.02 22.31
N GLN A 97 5.22 -8.05 22.85
CA GLN A 97 5.08 -7.60 24.24
C GLN A 97 3.79 -6.82 24.49
N VAL A 98 3.33 -6.02 23.53
CA VAL A 98 2.11 -5.21 23.70
C VAL A 98 0.85 -6.06 23.54
N LEU A 99 0.86 -7.00 22.60
CA LEU A 99 -0.29 -7.83 22.28
C LEU A 99 -0.35 -9.11 23.11
N HIS A 100 0.29 -9.17 24.29
CA HIS A 100 0.24 -10.33 25.19
C HIS A 100 -1.20 -10.91 25.29
N ILE A 101 -1.42 -12.05 24.62
CA ILE A 101 -2.54 -12.99 24.81
C ILE A 101 -2.03 -14.14 25.67
#